data_AF-A0A953AFI4-F1
#
_entry.id   AF-A0A953AFI4-F1
#
_cell.length_a   1.000
_cell.length_b   1.000
_cell.length_c   1.000
_cell.angle_alpha   90.00
_cell.angle_beta   90.00
_cell.angle_gamma   90.00
#
_symmetry.space_group_name_H-M   'P 1'
#
loop_
_entity.id
_entity.type
_entity.pdbx_description
1 polymer ?
#
loop_
_entity_poly.entity_id
_entity_poly.type
_entity_poly.pdbx_seq_one_letter_code
_entity_poly.pdbx_strand_id
1 'polypeptide(L)'
;MIEQESSFDANARSSAGAVGLMQLTPQTAKGIAIRTGGSSFTLSDLTNPEINVRYGAWYLRHLLDRYHDERTALAAYNAGQRNVDRWLARHVDVQFPETRAYVERVERLKEIYRRAYASELGLDGG
;
A
#
# COMPACT_ATOMS: atom_id res chain seq x y z
N MET A 1 6.52 -0.99 -3.40
CA MET A 1 5.17 -1.57 -3.29
C MET A 1 4.66 -2.08 -4.63
N ILE A 2 4.65 -1.27 -5.71
CA ILE A 2 4.10 -1.68 -7.03
C ILE A 2 4.59 -3.06 -7.51
N GLU A 3 5.89 -3.33 -7.44
CA GLU A 3 6.43 -4.65 -7.79
C GLU A 3 5.82 -5.78 -6.97
N GLN A 4 5.68 -5.62 -5.64
CA GLN A 4 5.06 -6.66 -4.80
C GLN A 4 3.56 -6.80 -5.03
N GLU A 5 2.88 -5.72 -5.39
CA GLU A 5 1.43 -5.71 -5.56
C GLU A 5 1.02 -6.30 -6.90
N SER A 6 1.73 -5.98 -7.97
CA SER A 6 1.28 -6.29 -9.34
C SER A 6 2.37 -6.78 -10.27
N SER A 7 3.63 -6.85 -9.83
CA SER A 7 4.77 -7.03 -10.74
C SER A 7 4.74 -6.05 -11.92
N PHE A 8 4.26 -4.82 -11.68
CA PHE A 8 4.07 -3.75 -12.66
C PHE A 8 2.93 -3.97 -13.69
N ASP A 9 2.05 -4.96 -13.47
CA ASP A 9 0.87 -5.15 -14.31
C ASP A 9 -0.29 -4.24 -13.87
N ALA A 10 -0.56 -3.21 -14.68
CA ALA A 10 -1.67 -2.28 -14.44
C ALA A 10 -3.06 -2.92 -14.58
N ASN A 11 -3.17 -4.08 -15.22
CA ASN A 11 -4.43 -4.81 -15.36
C ASN A 11 -4.60 -5.92 -14.32
N ALA A 12 -3.66 -6.06 -13.37
CA ALA A 12 -3.69 -7.09 -12.35
C ALA A 12 -5.00 -7.07 -11.55
N ARG A 13 -5.63 -8.24 -11.41
CA ARG A 13 -6.85 -8.46 -10.62
C ARG A 13 -6.66 -9.64 -9.68
N SER A 14 -6.89 -9.44 -8.38
CA SER A 14 -6.87 -10.53 -7.41
C SER A 14 -8.23 -11.21 -7.27
N SER A 15 -8.24 -12.43 -6.71
CA SER A 15 -9.46 -13.16 -6.35
C SER A 15 -10.33 -12.40 -5.32
N ALA A 16 -9.72 -11.53 -4.51
CA ALA A 16 -10.40 -10.65 -3.57
C ALA A 16 -10.92 -9.34 -4.21
N GLY A 17 -10.75 -9.17 -5.53
CA GLY A 17 -11.20 -8.01 -6.28
C GLY A 17 -10.30 -6.78 -6.18
N ALA A 18 -9.05 -6.94 -5.73
CA ALA A 18 -8.06 -5.87 -5.79
C ALA A 18 -7.63 -5.60 -7.24
N VAL A 19 -7.38 -4.32 -7.59
CA VAL A 19 -7.17 -3.90 -8.97
C VAL A 19 -5.93 -3.01 -9.12
N GLY A 20 -5.19 -3.24 -10.20
CA GLY A 20 -4.16 -2.35 -10.72
C GLY A 20 -2.83 -2.41 -9.98
N LEU A 21 -1.96 -1.43 -10.29
CA LEU A 21 -0.55 -1.42 -9.90
C LEU A 21 -0.31 -1.53 -8.39
N MET A 22 -1.19 -0.95 -7.58
CA MET A 22 -1.11 -0.91 -6.13
C MET A 22 -2.16 -1.79 -5.44
N GLN A 23 -2.82 -2.67 -6.20
CA GLN A 23 -3.83 -3.64 -5.74
C GLN A 23 -4.82 -3.05 -4.72
N LEU A 24 -5.48 -1.96 -5.10
CA LEU A 24 -6.49 -1.34 -4.26
C LEU A 24 -7.77 -2.15 -4.30
N THR A 25 -8.32 -2.48 -3.12
CA THR A 25 -9.64 -3.10 -3.02
C THR A 25 -10.76 -2.07 -3.19
N PRO A 26 -11.97 -2.49 -3.61
CA PRO A 26 -13.16 -1.63 -3.64
C PRO A 26 -13.42 -0.92 -2.31
N GLN A 27 -13.18 -1.61 -1.18
CA GLN A 27 -13.37 -1.03 0.15
C GLN A 27 -12.36 0.08 0.44
N THR A 28 -11.08 -0.16 0.16
CA THR A 28 -10.02 0.84 0.31
C THR A 28 -10.32 2.06 -0.54
N ALA A 29 -10.68 1.84 -1.81
CA ALA A 29 -10.93 2.92 -2.74
C ALA A 29 -12.16 3.77 -2.36
N LYS A 30 -13.23 3.15 -1.85
CA LYS A 30 -14.35 3.89 -1.23
C LYS A 30 -13.91 4.73 -0.02
N GLY A 31 -13.04 4.18 0.83
CA GLY A 31 -12.49 4.91 1.98
C GLY A 31 -11.69 6.14 1.58
N ILE A 32 -10.90 6.03 0.50
CA ILE A 32 -10.15 7.15 -0.08
C ILE A 32 -11.10 8.21 -0.66
N ALA A 33 -12.10 7.79 -1.44
CA ALA A 33 -13.07 8.69 -2.07
C ALA A 33 -13.81 9.55 -1.04
N ILE A 34 -14.28 8.94 0.06
CA ILE A 34 -14.94 9.64 1.17
C ILE A 34 -14.03 10.71 1.79
N ARG A 35 -12.74 10.38 1.98
CA ARG A 35 -11.78 11.28 2.65
C ARG A 35 -11.19 12.34 1.73
N THR A 36 -11.27 12.15 0.42
CA THR A 36 -10.79 13.11 -0.59
C THR A 36 -11.92 14.00 -1.14
N GLY A 37 -13.15 13.84 -0.63
CA GLY A 37 -14.30 14.67 -1.02
C GLY A 37 -14.83 14.37 -2.43
N GLY A 38 -14.42 13.25 -3.03
CA GLY A 38 -14.75 12.90 -4.41
C GLY A 38 -16.09 12.17 -4.51
N SER A 39 -17.07 12.80 -5.16
CA SER A 39 -18.32 12.19 -5.62
C SER A 39 -18.18 11.44 -6.96
N SER A 40 -16.97 11.38 -7.54
CA SER A 40 -16.71 10.88 -8.89
C SER A 40 -15.99 9.53 -8.95
N PHE A 41 -15.64 8.92 -7.82
CA PHE A 41 -14.87 7.67 -7.84
C PHE A 41 -15.72 6.46 -8.27
N THR A 42 -15.29 5.79 -9.33
CA THR A 42 -15.84 4.53 -9.81
C THR A 42 -14.77 3.43 -9.81
N LEU A 43 -15.17 2.16 -9.69
CA LEU A 43 -14.21 1.05 -9.70
C LEU A 43 -13.40 0.95 -11.00
N SER A 44 -13.95 1.45 -12.11
CA SER A 44 -13.25 1.57 -13.39
C SER A 44 -12.03 2.51 -13.31
N ASP A 45 -11.99 3.44 -12.36
CA ASP A 45 -10.84 4.34 -12.22
C ASP A 45 -9.60 3.60 -11.72
N LEU A 46 -9.77 2.46 -11.04
CA LEU A 46 -8.64 1.66 -10.54
C LEU A 46 -7.84 0.97 -11.64
N THR A 47 -8.39 0.81 -12.85
CA THR A 47 -7.64 0.30 -14.01
C THR A 47 -6.80 1.38 -14.70
N ASN A 48 -7.02 2.66 -14.38
CA ASN A 48 -6.12 3.72 -14.84
C ASN A 48 -4.84 3.71 -13.96
N PRO A 49 -3.64 3.47 -14.53
CA PRO A 49 -2.41 3.34 -13.76
C PRO A 49 -2.07 4.59 -12.94
N GLU A 50 -2.22 5.78 -13.52
CA GLU A 50 -1.90 7.06 -12.87
C GLU A 50 -2.80 7.30 -11.66
N ILE A 51 -4.10 7.03 -11.83
CA ILE A 51 -5.09 7.14 -10.77
C ILE A 51 -4.81 6.12 -9.66
N ASN A 52 -4.53 4.87 -10.03
CA ASN A 52 -4.24 3.79 -9.09
C ASN A 52 -3.01 4.12 -8.22
N VAL A 53 -1.94 4.63 -8.83
CA VAL A 53 -0.71 5.02 -8.12
C VAL A 53 -0.96 6.22 -7.20
N ARG A 54 -1.64 7.27 -7.67
CA ARG A 54 -1.96 8.43 -6.84
C ARG A 54 -2.77 8.05 -5.61
N TYR A 55 -3.77 7.19 -5.77
CA TYR A 55 -4.61 6.75 -4.66
C TYR A 55 -3.87 5.82 -3.70
N GLY A 56 -3.09 4.87 -4.21
CA GLY A 56 -2.30 4.00 -3.34
C GLY A 56 -1.24 4.79 -2.56
N ALA A 57 -0.61 5.79 -3.18
CA ALA A 57 0.31 6.71 -2.50
C ALA A 57 -0.40 7.54 -1.42
N TRP A 58 -1.58 8.10 -1.73
CA TRP A 58 -2.37 8.84 -0.74
C TRP A 58 -2.77 7.94 0.43
N TYR A 59 -3.21 6.71 0.15
CA TYR A 59 -3.62 5.77 1.20
C TYR A 59 -2.44 5.34 2.07
N LEU A 60 -1.29 5.05 1.47
CA LEU A 60 -0.07 4.77 2.23
C LEU A 60 0.31 5.96 3.13
N ARG A 61 0.25 7.19 2.60
CA ARG A 61 0.52 8.40 3.40
C ARG A 61 -0.46 8.53 4.58
N HIS A 62 -1.75 8.30 4.34
CA HIS A 62 -2.76 8.30 5.40
C HIS A 62 -2.46 7.29 6.51
N LEU A 63 -1.97 6.09 6.16
CA LEU A 63 -1.60 5.08 7.14
C LEU A 63 -0.32 5.47 7.91
N LEU A 64 0.67 6.03 7.23
CA LEU A 64 1.89 6.54 7.87
C LEU A 64 1.57 7.66 8.88
N ASP A 65 0.69 8.58 8.52
CA ASP A 65 0.26 9.66 9.41
C ASP A 65 -0.57 9.16 10.60
N ARG A 66 -1.28 8.04 10.45
CA ARG A 66 -2.05 7.43 11.54
C ARG A 66 -1.17 6.67 12.53
N TYR A 67 -0.28 5.83 12.02
CA TYR A 67 0.43 4.84 12.83
C TYR A 67 1.80 5.32 13.28
N HIS A 68 2.40 6.31 12.60
CA HIS A 68 3.75 6.82 12.87
C HIS A 68 4.85 5.73 12.87
N ASP A 69 4.54 4.55 12.34
CA ASP A 69 5.42 3.41 12.20
C ASP A 69 5.23 2.79 10.82
N GLU A 70 6.32 2.69 10.06
CA GLU A 70 6.27 2.24 8.66
C GLU A 70 5.82 0.79 8.54
N ARG A 71 6.30 -0.09 9.43
CA ARG A 71 5.93 -1.52 9.41
C ARG A 71 4.46 -1.71 9.70
N THR A 72 3.91 -0.98 10.66
CA THR A 72 2.49 -0.97 11.02
C THR A 72 1.64 -0.42 9.88
N ALA A 73 2.09 0.66 9.22
CA ALA A 73 1.43 1.19 8.03
C ALA A 73 1.39 0.18 6.87
N LEU A 74 2.51 -0.50 6.57
CA LEU A 74 2.57 -1.56 5.56
C LEU A 74 1.68 -2.76 5.91
N ALA A 75 1.66 -3.16 7.18
CA ALA A 75 0.76 -4.20 7.65
C ALA A 75 -0.71 -3.79 7.49
N ALA A 76 -1.06 -2.53 7.75
CA ALA A 76 -2.41 -2.01 7.59
C ALA A 76 -2.80 -1.84 6.12
N TYR A 77 -1.83 -1.58 5.25
CA TYR A 77 -2.03 -1.54 3.80
C TYR A 77 -2.46 -2.92 3.29
N ASN A 78 -1.75 -3.98 3.70
CA ASN A 78 -2.00 -5.35 3.26
C ASN A 78 -3.18 -6.04 3.98
N ALA A 79 -3.21 -6.02 5.31
CA ALA A 79 -4.22 -6.70 6.11
C ALA A 79 -5.47 -5.85 6.36
N GLY A 80 -5.43 -4.56 6.07
CA GLY A 80 -6.50 -3.62 6.37
C GLY A 80 -6.42 -3.03 7.78
N GLN A 81 -6.74 -1.74 7.88
CA GLN A 81 -6.69 -0.91 9.09
C GLN A 81 -7.37 -1.55 10.32
N ARG A 82 -8.56 -2.14 10.14
CA ARG A 82 -9.32 -2.74 11.26
C ARG A 82 -8.60 -3.92 11.91
N ASN A 83 -7.86 -4.70 11.12
CA ASN A 83 -7.13 -5.85 11.63
C ASN A 83 -5.94 -5.38 12.48
N VAL A 84 -5.19 -4.39 11.97
CA VAL A 84 -4.06 -3.79 12.68
C VAL A 84 -4.49 -3.06 13.94
N ASP A 85 -5.54 -2.24 13.88
CA ASP A 85 -6.07 -1.55 15.07
C ASP A 85 -6.45 -2.54 16.18
N ARG A 86 -7.01 -3.70 15.82
CA ARG A 86 -7.35 -4.76 16.77
C ARG A 86 -6.11 -5.45 17.35
N TRP A 87 -5.06 -5.65 16.56
CA TRP A 87 -3.81 -6.24 17.04
C TRP A 87 -3.10 -5.30 18.03
N LEU A 88 -3.01 -4.01 17.68
CA LEU A 88 -2.46 -2.97 18.55
C LEU A 88 -3.23 -2.86 19.87
N ALA A 89 -4.57 -2.84 19.82
CA ALA A 89 -5.40 -2.78 21.03
C ALA A 89 -5.20 -3.99 21.96
N ARG A 90 -4.84 -5.15 21.40
CA ARG A 90 -4.56 -6.38 22.15
C ARG A 90 -3.10 -6.54 22.52
N HIS A 91 -2.23 -5.60 22.13
CA HIS A 91 -0.78 -5.67 22.32
C HIS A 91 -0.19 -6.98 21.75
N VAL A 92 -0.69 -7.40 20.59
CA VAL A 92 -0.18 -8.57 19.87
C VAL A 92 0.44 -8.15 18.55
N ASP A 93 1.43 -8.91 18.10
CA ASP A 93 2.08 -8.70 16.81
C ASP A 93 1.13 -8.94 15.63
N VAL A 94 1.59 -8.65 14.41
CA VAL A 94 0.90 -8.98 13.16
C VAL A 94 0.59 -10.47 13.13
N GLN A 95 -0.70 -10.81 13.10
CA GLN A 95 -1.15 -12.20 13.27
C GLN A 95 -1.17 -12.99 11.95
N PHE A 96 -1.27 -12.31 10.80
CA PHE A 96 -1.31 -12.97 9.50
C PHE A 96 0.10 -13.24 8.98
N PRO A 97 0.49 -14.52 8.77
CA PRO A 97 1.80 -14.87 8.22
C PRO A 97 2.10 -14.17 6.89
N GLU A 98 1.10 -14.08 6.02
CA GLU A 98 1.18 -13.46 4.70
C GLU A 98 1.50 -11.97 4.82
N THR A 99 0.90 -11.29 5.81
CA THR A 99 1.15 -9.86 6.09
C THR A 99 2.55 -9.63 6.64
N ARG A 100 3.04 -10.49 7.54
CA ARG A 100 4.44 -10.41 8.00
C ARG A 100 5.39 -10.55 6.82
N ALA A 101 5.17 -11.56 5.97
CA ALA A 101 5.99 -11.78 4.79
C ALA A 101 5.89 -10.64 3.77
N TYR A 102 4.72 -10.01 3.64
CA TYR A 102 4.53 -8.82 2.81
C TYR A 102 5.39 -7.64 3.29
N VAL A 103 5.35 -7.33 4.59
CA VAL A 103 6.15 -6.23 5.17
C VAL A 103 7.64 -6.45 4.89
N GLU A 104 8.15 -7.64 5.18
CA GLU A 104 9.55 -8.01 4.94
C GLU A 104 9.95 -7.89 3.47
N ARG A 105 9.08 -8.29 2.53
CA ARG A 105 9.36 -8.17 1.09
C ARG A 105 9.39 -6.72 0.65
N VAL A 106 8.47 -5.88 1.13
CA VAL A 106 8.42 -4.46 0.76
C VAL A 106 9.66 -3.72 1.27
N GLU A 107 10.09 -3.96 2.51
CA GLU A 107 11.31 -3.35 3.05
C GLU A 107 12.56 -3.78 2.29
N ARG A 108 12.67 -5.07 1.96
CA ARG A 108 13.78 -5.59 1.16
C ARG A 108 13.84 -4.94 -0.21
N LEU A 109 12.72 -4.85 -0.91
CA LEU A 109 12.67 -4.16 -2.19
C LEU A 109 13.03 -2.68 -2.05
N LYS A 110 12.49 -1.99 -1.04
CA LYS A 110 12.82 -0.58 -0.77
C LYS A 110 14.32 -0.39 -0.65
N GLU A 111 15.02 -1.30 0.04
CA GLU A 111 16.48 -1.29 0.14
C GLU A 111 17.17 -1.53 -1.20
N ILE A 112 16.72 -2.51 -1.99
CA ILE A 112 17.26 -2.79 -3.32
C ILE A 112 17.12 -1.56 -4.22
N TYR A 113 15.92 -0.98 -4.32
CA TYR A 113 15.67 0.21 -5.13
C TYR A 113 16.47 1.42 -4.64
N ARG A 114 16.56 1.64 -3.33
CA ARG A 114 17.36 2.74 -2.79
C ARG A 114 18.83 2.64 -3.20
N ARG A 115 19.40 1.43 -3.21
CA ARG A 115 20.78 1.20 -3.64
C ARG A 115 20.95 1.31 -5.15
N ALA A 116 20.05 0.69 -5.91
CA ALA A 116 20.10 0.67 -7.37
C ALA A 116 19.94 2.06 -7.98
N TYR A 117 19.13 2.90 -7.36
CA TYR A 117 18.82 4.26 -7.81
C TYR A 117 19.40 5.34 -6.89
N ALA A 118 20.47 5.02 -6.13
CA ALA A 118 21.05 5.93 -5.15
C ALA A 118 21.44 7.28 -5.78
N SER A 119 22.03 7.26 -6.97
CA SER A 119 22.43 8.45 -7.72
C SER A 119 21.27 9.28 -8.26
N GLU A 120 20.22 8.63 -8.73
CA GLU A 120 19.01 9.30 -9.22
C GLU A 120 18.19 9.92 -8.08
N LEU A 121 18.30 9.34 -6.88
CA LEU A 121 17.61 9.80 -5.68
C LEU A 121 18.45 10.79 -4.84
N GLY A 122 19.69 11.08 -5.23
CA GLY A 122 20.60 11.96 -4.49
C GLY A 122 21.03 11.40 -3.12
N LEU A 123 21.11 10.07 -3.02
CA LEU A 123 21.45 9.33 -1.79
C LEU A 123 22.89 8.79 -1.80
N ASP A 124 23.63 9.04 -2.86
CA ASP A 124 25.04 8.68 -3.08
C ASP A 124 26.04 9.71 -2.54
N GLY A 125 25.56 10.77 -1.87
CA GLY A 125 26.37 11.82 -1.26
C GLY A 125 26.40 11.78 0.27
N GLY A 126 27.41 11.10 0.83
CA GLY A 126 27.90 11.22 2.20
C GLY A 126 29.42 11.21 2.21
#